data_AF-A0A9C8KV95-F1
#
_entry.id   AF-A0A9C8KV95-F1
#
_cell.length_a   1.000
_cell.length_b   1.000
_cell.length_c   1.000
_cell.angle_alpha   90.00
_cell.angle_beta   90.00
_cell.angle_gamma   90.00
#
_symmetry.space_group_name_H-M   'P 1'
#
loop_
_entity.id
_entity.type
_entity.pdbx_description
1 polymer ?
#
loop_
_entity_poly.entity_id
_entity_poly.type
_entity_poly.pdbx_seq_one_letter_code
_entity_poly.pdbx_strand_id
1 'polypeptide(L)'
;LQNIESLTATLETIESHSDALEGQIKNDLTRRFQELVADNYDENRILAETAVLLMKYSIGEETVRMRSHIEQFRRYMGEKTGVGKKLDFICQELNREINTIGSKSNIVEINQAVVEAKDALEKIREQLRNVE
;
A
#
# COMPACT_ATOMS: atom_id res chain seq x y z
N LEU A 1 -20.70 1.32 5.63
CA LEU A 1 -19.65 1.79 6.57
C LEU A 1 -18.79 0.66 7.12
N GLN A 2 -19.35 -0.48 7.54
CA GLN A 2 -18.55 -1.60 8.06
C GLN A 2 -17.35 -2.01 7.16
N ASN A 3 -17.54 -2.09 5.84
CA ASN A 3 -16.45 -2.45 4.92
C ASN A 3 -15.37 -1.35 4.80
N ILE A 4 -15.71 -0.06 4.92
CA ILE A 4 -14.70 1.02 4.90
C ILE A 4 -13.89 1.04 6.20
N GLU A 5 -14.51 0.67 7.32
CA GLU A 5 -13.80 0.47 8.60
C GLU A 5 -12.89 -0.75 8.53
N SER A 6 -13.35 -1.86 7.94
CA SER A 6 -12.49 -3.02 7.66
C SER A 6 -11.28 -2.64 6.80
N LEU A 7 -11.49 -1.84 5.74
CA LEU A 7 -10.41 -1.38 4.88
C LEU A 7 -9.41 -0.47 5.64
N THR A 8 -9.91 0.36 6.56
CA THR A 8 -9.07 1.20 7.42
C THR A 8 -8.22 0.34 8.36
N ALA A 9 -8.82 -0.67 9.00
CA ALA A 9 -8.10 -1.59 9.86
C ALA A 9 -6.99 -2.35 9.10
N THR A 10 -7.26 -2.77 7.85
CA THR A 10 -6.22 -3.41 7.03
C THR A 10 -5.07 -2.46 6.71
N LEU A 11 -5.35 -1.18 6.47
CA LEU A 11 -4.31 -0.16 6.25
C LEU A 11 -3.46 0.05 7.50
N GLU A 12 -4.08 0.13 8.69
CA GLU A 12 -3.36 0.25 9.96
C GLU A 12 -2.44 -0.94 10.23
N THR A 13 -2.91 -2.15 9.92
CA THR A 13 -2.05 -3.35 9.95
C THR A 13 -0.87 -3.21 9.00
N ILE A 14 -1.10 -2.81 7.74
CA ILE A 14 -0.03 -2.62 6.75
C ILE A 14 1.01 -1.61 7.25
N GLU A 15 0.56 -0.46 7.77
CA GLU A 15 1.44 0.58 8.30
C GLU A 15 2.26 0.09 9.50
N SER A 16 1.66 -0.69 10.41
CA SER A 16 2.37 -1.25 11.58
C SER A 16 3.51 -2.20 11.23
N HIS A 17 3.50 -2.75 10.02
CA HIS A 17 4.53 -3.65 9.50
C HIS A 17 5.44 -2.99 8.46
N SER A 18 5.23 -1.71 8.12
CA SER A 18 6.01 -1.00 7.10
C SER A 18 7.48 -0.88 7.49
N ASP A 19 7.78 -0.56 8.76
CA ASP A 19 9.16 -0.46 9.26
C ASP A 19 9.90 -1.81 9.17
N ALA A 20 9.19 -2.91 9.41
CA ALA A 20 9.75 -4.25 9.30
C ALA A 20 10.10 -4.61 7.84
N LEU A 21 9.23 -4.24 6.90
CA LEU A 21 9.49 -4.39 5.47
C LEU A 21 10.72 -3.58 5.05
N GLU A 22 10.82 -2.31 5.45
CA GLU A 22 11.98 -1.46 5.15
C GLU A 22 13.28 -2.03 5.72
N GLY A 23 13.24 -2.52 6.97
CA GLY A 23 14.37 -3.18 7.61
C GLY A 23 14.83 -4.44 6.85
N GLN A 24 13.90 -5.27 6.38
CA GLN A 24 14.24 -6.45 5.57
C GLN A 24 14.88 -6.07 4.23
N ILE A 25 14.29 -5.11 3.50
CA ILE A 25 14.83 -4.65 2.21
C ILE A 25 16.26 -4.13 2.40
N LYS A 26 16.49 -3.32 3.45
CA LYS A 26 17.82 -2.80 3.77
C LYS A 26 18.83 -3.92 4.04
N ASN A 27 18.46 -4.91 4.84
CA ASN A 27 19.34 -6.03 5.19
C ASN A 27 19.66 -6.89 3.96
N ASP A 28 18.66 -7.22 3.14
CA ASP A 28 18.86 -8.02 1.94
C ASP A 28 19.73 -7.31 0.90
N LEU A 29 19.50 -6.00 0.67
CA LEU A 29 20.36 -5.20 -0.20
C LEU A 29 21.79 -5.17 0.32
N THR A 30 21.99 -4.88 1.61
CA THR A 30 23.32 -4.84 2.22
C THR A 30 24.06 -6.17 2.05
N ARG A 31 23.39 -7.29 2.33
CA ARG A 31 23.95 -8.63 2.16
C ARG A 31 24.31 -8.93 0.71
N ARG A 32 23.41 -8.63 -0.24
CA ARG A 32 23.67 -8.82 -1.68
C ARG A 32 24.86 -7.99 -2.15
N PHE A 33 25.01 -6.77 -1.67
CA PHE A 33 26.17 -5.94 -1.98
C PHE A 33 27.46 -6.54 -1.40
N GLN A 34 27.46 -6.99 -0.15
CA GLN A 34 28.62 -7.67 0.44
C GLN A 34 29.02 -8.95 -0.30
N GLU A 35 28.05 -9.73 -0.80
CA GLU A 35 28.29 -10.94 -1.59
C GLU A 35 28.87 -10.65 -2.99
N LEU A 36 28.44 -9.55 -3.63
CA LEU A 36 28.74 -9.25 -5.03
C LEU A 36 29.98 -8.37 -5.22
N VAL A 37 30.38 -7.65 -4.19
CA VAL A 37 31.37 -6.59 -4.32
C VAL A 37 32.65 -6.96 -3.56
N ALA A 38 33.75 -7.14 -4.30
CA ALA A 38 35.08 -7.38 -3.75
C ALA A 38 35.63 -6.14 -3.00
N ASP A 39 36.73 -6.28 -2.27
CA ASP A 39 37.32 -5.31 -1.30
C ASP A 39 37.62 -3.87 -1.79
N ASN A 40 37.24 -3.46 -3.01
CA ASN A 40 37.42 -2.11 -3.54
C ASN A 40 36.16 -1.59 -4.24
N TYR A 41 35.22 -1.02 -3.48
CA TYR A 41 34.03 -0.40 -4.04
C TYR A 41 33.79 1.02 -3.58
N ASP A 42 33.08 1.77 -4.40
CA ASP A 42 32.63 3.13 -4.09
C ASP A 42 31.37 3.06 -3.21
N GLU A 43 31.58 3.22 -1.90
CA GLU A 43 30.52 3.20 -0.89
C GLU A 43 29.42 4.26 -1.15
N ASN A 44 29.78 5.45 -1.63
CA ASN A 44 28.81 6.51 -1.90
C ASN A 44 27.88 6.14 -3.05
N ARG A 45 28.41 5.50 -4.10
CA ARG A 45 27.60 5.01 -5.21
C ARG A 45 26.65 3.90 -4.77
N ILE A 46 27.12 2.98 -3.92
CA ILE A 46 26.28 1.92 -3.38
C ILE A 46 25.16 2.50 -2.52
N LEU A 47 25.45 3.45 -1.63
CA LEU A 47 24.43 4.09 -0.80
C LEU A 47 23.38 4.81 -1.65
N ALA A 48 23.79 5.51 -2.71
CA ALA A 48 22.88 6.18 -3.62
C ALA A 48 21.98 5.20 -4.38
N GLU A 49 22.53 4.13 -4.97
CA GLU A 49 21.75 3.11 -5.66
C GLU A 49 20.82 2.36 -4.70
N THR A 50 21.29 2.07 -3.48
CA THR A 50 20.49 1.46 -2.41
C THR A 50 19.31 2.36 -2.01
N ALA A 51 19.52 3.67 -1.87
CA ALA A 51 18.44 4.61 -1.56
C ALA A 51 17.37 4.66 -2.67
N VAL A 52 17.79 4.65 -3.94
CA VAL A 52 16.87 4.58 -5.09
C VAL A 52 16.06 3.28 -5.09
N LEU A 53 16.71 2.14 -4.80
CA LEU A 53 16.03 0.86 -4.70
C LEU A 53 15.07 0.84 -3.50
N LEU A 54 15.48 1.33 -2.34
CA LEU A 54 14.62 1.43 -1.15
C LEU A 54 13.37 2.26 -1.43
N MET A 55 13.50 3.43 -2.07
CA MET A 55 12.33 4.22 -2.46
C MET A 55 11.40 3.44 -3.41
N LYS A 56 11.98 2.69 -4.37
CA LYS A 56 11.21 1.88 -5.32
C LYS A 56 10.46 0.71 -4.66
N TYR A 57 11.04 0.08 -3.65
CA TYR A 57 10.47 -1.08 -2.95
C TYR A 57 9.65 -0.72 -1.71
N SER A 58 9.79 0.50 -1.18
CA SER A 58 8.95 1.00 -0.09
C SER A 58 7.49 1.09 -0.53
N ILE A 59 6.60 0.89 0.45
CA ILE A 59 5.14 0.99 0.29
C ILE A 59 4.57 2.27 0.91
N GLY A 60 5.43 3.15 1.43
CA GLY A 60 5.00 4.30 2.23
C GLY A 60 4.20 5.33 1.44
N GLU A 61 4.48 5.50 0.15
CA GLU A 61 3.66 6.38 -0.70
C GLU A 61 2.26 5.79 -0.87
N GLU A 62 2.16 4.49 -1.12
CA GLU A 62 0.89 3.79 -1.31
C GLU A 62 0.02 3.82 -0.05
N THR A 63 0.59 3.66 1.15
CA THR A 63 -0.19 3.74 2.41
C THR A 63 -0.75 5.13 2.63
N VAL A 64 0.04 6.19 2.39
CA VAL A 64 -0.40 7.58 2.48
C VAL A 64 -1.49 7.89 1.45
N ARG A 65 -1.34 7.45 0.19
CA ARG A 65 -2.37 7.62 -0.85
C ARG A 65 -3.65 6.86 -0.49
N MET A 66 -3.53 5.60 -0.04
CA MET A 66 -4.67 4.78 0.39
C MET A 66 -5.44 5.46 1.53
N ARG A 67 -4.75 6.01 2.53
CA ARG A 67 -5.36 6.78 3.63
C ARG A 67 -6.16 7.97 3.12
N SER A 68 -5.56 8.77 2.24
CA SER A 68 -6.23 9.92 1.61
C SER A 68 -7.47 9.50 0.81
N HIS A 69 -7.40 8.39 0.08
CA HIS A 69 -8.54 7.85 -0.66
C HIS A 69 -9.67 7.37 0.26
N ILE A 70 -9.35 6.72 1.38
CA ILE A 70 -10.34 6.31 2.39
C ILE A 70 -11.04 7.55 2.98
N GLU A 71 -10.30 8.60 3.31
CA GLU A 71 -10.87 9.86 3.82
C GLU A 71 -11.79 10.53 2.78
N GLN A 72 -11.37 10.57 1.52
CA GLN A 72 -12.18 11.07 0.42
C GLN A 72 -13.45 10.24 0.21
N PHE A 73 -13.36 8.90 0.32
CA PHE A 73 -14.51 8.00 0.26
C PHE A 73 -15.54 8.36 1.34
N ARG A 74 -15.10 8.49 2.60
CA ARG A 74 -15.96 8.88 3.73
C ARG A 74 -16.63 10.23 3.50
N ARG A 75 -15.90 11.20 2.94
CA ARG A 75 -16.43 12.53 2.62
C ARG A 75 -17.54 12.45 1.56
N TYR A 76 -17.32 11.72 0.46
CA TYR A 76 -18.32 11.58 -0.61
C TYR A 76 -19.58 10.85 -0.15
N MET A 77 -19.47 9.88 0.76
CA MET A 77 -20.63 9.21 1.36
C MET A 77 -21.55 10.16 2.15
N GLY A 78 -21.06 11.34 2.58
CA GLY A 78 -21.86 12.37 3.24
C GLY A 78 -22.50 13.40 2.30
N GLU A 79 -22.21 13.36 1.00
CA GLU A 79 -22.77 14.30 0.01
C GLU A 79 -24.17 13.86 -0.45
N LYS A 80 -25.06 14.83 -0.74
CA LYS A 80 -26.50 14.57 -0.96
C LYS A 80 -26.86 14.00 -2.34
N THR A 81 -26.07 14.24 -3.39
CA THR A 81 -26.42 13.81 -4.76
C THR A 81 -25.19 13.67 -5.66
N GLY A 82 -25.21 12.69 -6.57
CA GLY A 82 -24.23 12.58 -7.66
C GLY A 82 -22.88 11.95 -7.28
N VAL A 83 -22.86 11.12 -6.24
CA VAL A 83 -21.60 10.59 -5.67
C VAL A 83 -21.15 9.27 -6.29
N GLY A 84 -22.02 8.51 -6.97
CA GLY A 84 -21.71 7.17 -7.51
C GLY A 84 -20.42 7.14 -8.34
N LYS A 85 -20.33 7.99 -9.38
CA LYS A 85 -19.11 8.11 -10.20
C LYS A 85 -17.86 8.51 -9.42
N LYS A 86 -17.99 9.36 -8.40
CA LYS A 86 -16.86 9.76 -7.57
C LYS A 86 -16.39 8.61 -6.68
N LEU A 87 -17.33 7.88 -6.08
CA LEU A 87 -17.05 6.71 -5.24
C LEU A 87 -16.44 5.59 -6.06
N ASP A 88 -16.92 5.36 -7.29
CA ASP A 88 -16.33 4.40 -8.23
C ASP A 88 -14.88 4.74 -8.59
N PHE A 89 -14.59 6.02 -8.85
CA PHE A 89 -13.22 6.47 -9.08
C PHE A 89 -12.34 6.21 -7.85
N ILE A 90 -12.80 6.56 -6.65
CA ILE A 90 -12.04 6.30 -5.42
C ILE A 90 -11.81 4.80 -5.21
N CYS A 91 -12.80 3.94 -5.48
CA CYS A 91 -12.62 2.49 -5.41
C CYS A 91 -11.56 1.99 -6.39
N GLN A 92 -11.44 2.59 -7.59
CA GLN A 92 -10.39 2.24 -8.54
C GLN A 92 -9.01 2.64 -8.02
N GLU A 93 -8.87 3.85 -7.48
CA GLU A 93 -7.59 4.29 -6.92
C GLU A 93 -7.19 3.45 -5.69
N LEU A 94 -8.13 3.15 -4.79
CA LEU A 94 -7.88 2.22 -3.67
C LEU A 94 -7.37 0.85 -4.16
N ASN A 95 -7.98 0.30 -5.22
CA ASN A 95 -7.52 -0.96 -5.78
C ASN A 95 -6.09 -0.86 -6.35
N ARG A 96 -5.71 0.28 -6.94
CA ARG A 96 -4.33 0.50 -7.43
C ARG A 96 -3.32 0.49 -6.29
N GLU A 97 -3.62 1.19 -5.20
CA GLU A 97 -2.73 1.23 -4.04
C GLU A 97 -2.58 -0.16 -3.41
N ILE A 98 -3.69 -0.87 -3.19
CA ILE A 98 -3.68 -2.22 -2.59
C ILE A 98 -2.87 -3.20 -3.44
N ASN A 99 -2.99 -3.14 -4.77
CA ASN A 99 -2.21 -4.01 -5.66
C ASN A 99 -0.72 -3.67 -5.65
N THR A 100 -0.40 -2.38 -5.60
CA THR A 100 1.00 -1.93 -5.54
C THR A 100 1.65 -2.38 -4.25
N ILE A 101 0.99 -2.19 -3.10
CA ILE A 101 1.43 -2.70 -1.78
C ILE A 101 1.68 -4.21 -1.85
N GLY A 102 0.69 -4.98 -2.33
CA GLY A 102 0.79 -6.44 -2.41
C GLY A 102 1.92 -6.93 -3.33
N SER A 103 2.28 -6.17 -4.37
CA SER A 103 3.38 -6.54 -5.27
C SER A 103 4.77 -6.20 -4.74
N LYS A 104 4.86 -5.28 -3.77
CA LYS A 104 6.11 -4.82 -3.17
C LYS A 104 6.42 -5.51 -1.82
N SER A 105 5.41 -6.13 -1.19
CA SER A 105 5.57 -6.75 0.12
C SER A 105 5.89 -8.24 0.07
N ASN A 106 6.88 -8.65 0.85
CA ASN A 106 7.18 -10.05 1.18
C ASN A 106 6.77 -10.41 2.63
N ILE A 107 6.24 -9.45 3.40
CA ILE A 107 5.79 -9.66 4.77
C ILE A 107 4.43 -10.35 4.76
N VAL A 108 4.32 -11.46 5.50
CA VAL A 108 3.12 -12.32 5.53
C VAL A 108 1.90 -11.54 6.02
N GLU A 109 2.06 -10.76 7.08
CA GLU A 109 1.03 -9.96 7.71
C GLU A 109 0.49 -8.88 6.76
N ILE A 110 1.37 -8.20 6.04
CA ILE A 110 0.97 -7.23 4.99
C ILE A 110 0.22 -7.95 3.87
N ASN A 111 0.70 -9.12 3.43
CA ASN A 111 0.07 -9.86 2.34
C ASN A 111 -1.32 -10.38 2.72
N GLN A 112 -1.50 -10.81 3.96
CA GLN A 112 -2.81 -11.19 4.50
C GLN A 112 -3.75 -9.97 4.56
N ALA A 113 -3.26 -8.84 5.07
CA ALA A 113 -4.03 -7.59 5.11
C ALA A 113 -4.40 -7.10 3.70
N VAL A 114 -3.55 -7.28 2.69
CA VAL A 114 -3.85 -6.97 1.29
C VAL A 114 -5.00 -7.82 0.76
N VAL A 115 -5.06 -9.12 1.09
CA VAL A 115 -6.17 -9.99 0.68
C VAL A 115 -7.48 -9.53 1.32
N GLU A 116 -7.45 -9.22 2.61
CA GLU A 116 -8.60 -8.70 3.35
C GLU A 116 -9.06 -7.33 2.82
N ALA A 117 -8.12 -6.46 2.47
CA ALA A 117 -8.39 -5.16 1.85
C ALA A 117 -9.10 -5.32 0.50
N LYS A 118 -8.67 -6.28 -0.32
CA LYS A 118 -9.32 -6.59 -1.61
C LYS A 118 -10.76 -7.09 -1.42
N ASP A 119 -10.99 -7.98 -0.46
CA ASP A 119 -12.33 -8.47 -0.15
C ASP A 119 -13.25 -7.35 0.36
N ALA A 120 -12.77 -6.53 1.29
CA ALA A 120 -13.49 -5.37 1.79
C ALA A 120 -13.83 -4.37 0.66
N LEU A 121 -12.88 -4.12 -0.25
CA LEU A 121 -13.09 -3.22 -1.39
C LEU A 121 -14.11 -3.77 -2.39
N GLU A 122 -14.10 -5.07 -2.70
CA GLU A 122 -15.09 -5.63 -3.61
C GLU A 122 -16.50 -5.57 -2.99
N LYS A 123 -16.64 -5.86 -1.70
CA LYS A 123 -17.92 -5.67 -0.98
C LYS A 123 -18.40 -4.21 -1.01
N ILE A 124 -17.49 -3.23 -0.95
CA ILE A 124 -17.84 -1.82 -1.13
C ILE A 124 -18.39 -1.59 -2.55
N ARG A 125 -17.71 -2.11 -3.57
CA ARG A 125 -18.12 -1.94 -4.98
C ARG A 125 -19.47 -2.60 -5.27
N GLU A 126 -19.73 -3.79 -4.71
CA GLU A 126 -21.04 -4.44 -4.78
C GLU A 126 -22.14 -3.57 -4.15
N GLN A 127 -21.87 -2.99 -2.97
CA GLN A 127 -22.81 -2.08 -2.32
C GLN A 127 -23.11 -0.84 -3.17
N LEU A 128 -22.10 -0.27 -3.82
CA LEU A 128 -22.30 0.89 -4.70
C LEU A 128 -23.18 0.55 -5.90
N ARG A 129 -22.93 -0.59 -6.57
CA ARG A 129 -23.73 -1.07 -7.71
C ARG A 129 -25.18 -1.37 -7.36
N ASN A 130 -25.45 -1.82 -6.14
CA ASN A 130 -26.80 -2.17 -5.69
C ASN A 130 -27.65 -0.95 -5.28
N VAL A 131 -27.04 0.24 -5.18
CA VAL A 131 -27.71 1.50 -4.80
C VAL A 131 -27.99 2.38 -6.02
N GLU A 132 -27.37 2.10 -7.17
CA GLU A 132 -27.68 2.70 -8.48
C GLU A 132 -28.97 2.11 -9.08
#